data_AF-A0A1E3B3W3-F1
#
_entry.id   AF-A0A1E3B3W3-F1
#
_cell.length_a   1.000
_cell.length_b   1.000
_cell.length_c   1.000
_cell.angle_alpha   90.00
_cell.angle_beta   90.00
_cell.angle_gamma   90.00
#
_symmetry.space_group_name_H-M   'P 1'
#
loop_
_entity.id
_entity.type
_entity.pdbx_description
1 polymer ?
#
loop_
_entity_poly.entity_id
_entity_poly.type
_entity_poly.pdbx_seq_one_letter_code
_entity_poly.pdbx_strand_id
1 'polypeptide(L)'
;MASRNPETQPTLTLHAEFLPNIRQTTLYITLPTNLDPIISLSESRRAVTVSLPEPYDDVSETIKLPARVNEAARRVLEGRQHTGTGNGTRQKGELGSISRPGSGNWDERELSFRMQIDPGDTGGGLLRPDDEVTSEEYVPWMAGDMGSYTRLGCRGCGKVVLDCAPAPAPGDTGSGWVWKDLPSGNWAEMMDFWHCHKPDTHDHDHGDHTVSIEERNSQVKGYGAANQVVASSGTGLVDVATFLVAEGDCRGLQIQNENSKKTSITCTQCNALIGLEDPIANGWRLLKAALSAYTPSTTEEKGTWHTHPTETVVAAQLLELVERESARRFVVHYSGKDGLLLWVFNPDLRYSTTSTSHSTTTTAHRGMKILFQETSTVEDLLSPENGKPSSLSLEELKLPSDIYKSVYQTLVERNAMLPVSARGFREWRVGILERFERSLNTE
;
A
#
# COMPACT_ATOMS: atom_id res chain seq x y z
N MET A 1 -4.05 4.35 50.19
CA MET A 1 -4.31 4.27 48.73
C MET A 1 -3.64 5.47 48.09
N ALA A 2 -2.38 5.31 47.67
CA ALA A 2 -1.65 6.37 46.97
C ALA A 2 -2.03 6.30 45.49
N SER A 3 -2.67 7.35 44.97
CA SER A 3 -2.90 7.55 43.55
C SER A 3 -1.55 7.61 42.84
N ARG A 4 -1.19 6.59 42.04
CA ARG A 4 0.02 6.60 41.22
C ARG A 4 -0.15 7.65 40.11
N ASN A 5 0.91 8.43 39.90
CA ASN A 5 0.97 9.46 38.86
C ASN A 5 0.97 8.77 37.48
N PRO A 6 0.07 9.13 36.55
CA PRO A 6 -0.02 8.48 35.23
C PRO A 6 1.24 8.65 34.36
N GLU A 7 2.18 9.52 34.74
CA GLU A 7 3.41 9.81 33.98
C GLU A 7 4.58 8.81 34.22
N THR A 8 4.37 7.71 34.95
CA THR A 8 5.47 6.79 35.36
C THR A 8 5.18 5.29 35.15
N GLN A 9 4.24 4.93 34.28
CA GLN A 9 4.07 3.52 33.91
C GLN A 9 5.14 3.08 32.88
N PRO A 10 5.73 1.88 33.04
CA PRO A 10 6.68 1.35 32.08
C PRO A 10 6.01 1.07 30.74
N THR A 11 6.71 1.39 29.65
CA THR A 11 6.23 1.08 28.29
C THR A 11 6.44 -0.41 27.99
N LEU A 12 5.37 -1.09 27.61
CA LEU A 12 5.40 -2.45 27.09
C LEU A 12 4.87 -2.41 25.65
N THR A 13 5.65 -2.91 24.69
CA THR A 13 5.25 -2.93 23.28
C THR A 13 5.55 -4.28 22.66
N LEU A 14 4.56 -4.84 21.97
CA LEU A 14 4.64 -6.12 21.28
C LEU A 14 4.57 -5.87 19.78
N HIS A 15 5.45 -6.53 19.03
CA HIS A 15 5.43 -6.53 17.57
C HIS A 15 5.66 -7.94 17.07
N ALA A 16 4.81 -8.43 16.17
CA ALA A 16 4.94 -9.74 15.58
C ALA A 16 5.00 -9.63 14.06
N GLU A 17 5.94 -10.35 13.45
CA GLU A 17 6.08 -10.44 11.99
C GLU A 17 6.01 -11.89 11.55
N PHE A 18 5.22 -12.14 10.51
CA PHE A 18 5.10 -13.43 9.85
C PHE A 18 5.57 -13.31 8.41
N LEU A 19 6.48 -14.20 8.03
CA LEU A 19 7.03 -14.31 6.69
C LEU A 19 6.46 -15.58 6.04
N PRO A 20 5.52 -15.46 5.08
CA PRO A 20 4.83 -16.61 4.48
C PRO A 20 5.78 -17.67 3.93
N ASN A 21 6.80 -17.24 3.20
CA ASN A 21 7.73 -18.13 2.48
C ASN A 21 8.58 -19.02 3.40
N ILE A 22 8.82 -18.61 4.64
CA ILE A 22 9.61 -19.39 5.62
C ILE A 22 8.75 -20.00 6.73
N ARG A 23 7.42 -19.80 6.67
CA ARG A 23 6.43 -20.28 7.64
C ARG A 23 6.84 -20.09 9.11
N GLN A 24 7.35 -18.91 9.43
CA GLN A 24 7.84 -18.55 10.75
C GLN A 24 7.30 -17.19 11.20
N THR A 25 6.84 -17.11 12.44
CA THR A 25 6.50 -15.85 13.12
C THR A 25 7.61 -15.47 14.09
N THR A 26 8.03 -14.22 14.05
CA THR A 26 8.95 -13.62 15.03
C THR A 26 8.18 -12.64 15.89
N LEU A 27 8.17 -12.86 17.20
CA LEU A 27 7.63 -11.94 18.20
C LEU A 27 8.77 -11.13 18.82
N TYR A 28 8.57 -9.83 18.92
CA TYR A 28 9.43 -8.89 19.61
C TYR A 28 8.67 -8.31 20.80
N ILE A 29 9.34 -8.22 21.94
CA ILE A 29 8.83 -7.61 23.17
C ILE A 29 9.82 -6.52 23.57
N THR A 30 9.37 -5.28 23.59
CA THR A 30 10.12 -4.13 24.11
C THR A 30 9.57 -3.77 25.48
N LEU A 31 10.47 -3.71 26.48
CA LEU A 31 10.14 -3.46 27.88
C LEU A 31 11.33 -2.79 28.59
N PRO A 32 11.17 -2.24 29.81
CA PRO A 32 12.31 -1.70 30.57
C PRO A 32 13.37 -2.77 30.91
N THR A 33 14.65 -2.38 30.93
CA THR A 33 15.82 -3.28 31.08
C THR A 33 15.82 -4.18 32.32
N ASN A 34 15.16 -3.78 33.41
CA ASN A 34 15.24 -4.45 34.70
C ASN A 34 14.04 -5.36 35.02
N LEU A 35 13.16 -5.59 34.05
CA LEU A 35 11.97 -6.41 34.25
C LEU A 35 12.08 -7.73 33.47
N ASP A 36 11.70 -8.82 34.13
CA ASP A 36 11.51 -10.13 33.51
C ASP A 36 10.00 -10.37 33.35
N PRO A 37 9.47 -10.34 32.11
CA PRO A 37 8.05 -10.44 31.89
C PRO A 37 7.56 -11.89 32.02
N ILE A 38 6.29 -12.05 32.37
CA ILE A 38 5.58 -13.32 32.29
C ILE A 38 4.93 -13.40 30.92
N ILE A 39 5.29 -14.40 30.13
CA ILE A 39 4.83 -14.58 28.75
C ILE A 39 3.94 -15.82 28.69
N SER A 40 2.74 -15.68 28.16
CA SER A 40 1.79 -16.77 28.01
C SER A 40 1.23 -16.84 26.59
N LEU A 41 1.08 -18.07 26.09
CA LEU A 41 0.46 -18.36 24.80
C LEU A 41 -0.98 -18.86 25.02
N SER A 42 -1.94 -18.22 24.35
CA SER A 42 -3.35 -18.65 24.37
C SER A 42 -3.53 -20.11 23.96
N GLU A 43 -4.63 -20.74 24.39
CA GLU A 43 -4.99 -22.12 23.99
C GLU A 43 -5.13 -22.26 22.46
N SER A 44 -5.66 -21.24 21.79
CA SER A 44 -5.77 -21.19 20.34
C SER A 44 -4.42 -21.16 19.61
N ARG A 45 -3.34 -20.79 20.32
CA ARG A 45 -2.00 -20.51 19.79
C ARG A 45 -1.98 -19.39 18.74
N ARG A 46 -2.94 -18.46 18.81
CA ARG A 46 -3.06 -17.28 17.95
C ARG A 46 -2.88 -15.95 18.68
N ALA A 47 -2.56 -15.98 19.96
CA ALA A 47 -2.33 -14.77 20.74
C ALA A 47 -1.32 -15.01 21.85
N VAL A 48 -0.49 -14.01 22.12
CA VAL A 48 0.49 -13.98 23.21
C VAL A 48 0.15 -12.83 24.15
N THR A 49 0.12 -13.11 25.43
CA THR A 49 -0.06 -12.13 26.50
C THR A 49 1.23 -11.99 27.29
N VAL A 50 1.65 -10.75 27.52
CA VAL A 50 2.85 -10.40 28.24
C VAL A 50 2.45 -9.51 29.41
N SER A 51 2.80 -9.90 30.64
CA SER A 51 2.55 -9.11 31.84
C SER A 51 3.85 -8.85 32.59
N LEU A 52 3.94 -7.68 33.22
CA LEU A 52 5.10 -7.33 34.04
C LEU A 52 4.93 -7.85 35.48
N PRO A 53 6.01 -8.18 36.20
CA PRO A 53 5.95 -8.57 37.60
C PRO A 53 5.69 -7.35 38.52
N GLU A 54 5.41 -7.60 39.81
CA GLU A 54 5.31 -6.54 40.82
C GLU A 54 6.56 -5.61 40.77
N PRO A 55 6.39 -4.28 40.88
CA PRO A 55 5.19 -3.54 41.26
C PRO A 55 4.28 -3.11 40.08
N TYR A 56 4.48 -3.67 38.88
CA TYR A 56 3.79 -3.31 37.63
C TYR A 56 2.88 -4.44 37.11
N ASP A 57 2.31 -5.24 38.03
CA ASP A 57 1.40 -6.35 37.74
C ASP A 57 0.09 -5.90 37.06
N ASP A 58 -0.21 -4.60 37.12
CA ASP A 58 -1.28 -3.94 36.38
C ASP A 58 -0.98 -3.77 34.88
N VAL A 59 0.29 -3.86 34.47
CA VAL A 59 0.71 -3.67 33.09
C VAL A 59 0.74 -5.01 32.36
N SER A 60 -0.20 -5.19 31.44
CA SER A 60 -0.24 -6.36 30.55
C SER A 60 -0.68 -5.96 29.15
N GLU A 61 -0.06 -6.60 28.16
CA GLU A 61 -0.37 -6.40 26.74
C GLU A 61 -0.65 -7.75 26.08
N THR A 62 -1.62 -7.78 25.17
CA THR A 62 -1.95 -8.98 24.39
C THR A 62 -1.91 -8.67 22.92
N ILE A 63 -1.14 -9.46 22.18
CA ILE A 63 -1.03 -9.36 20.73
C ILE A 63 -1.59 -10.61 20.08
N LYS A 64 -2.40 -10.43 19.03
CA LYS A 64 -2.74 -11.53 18.13
C LYS A 64 -1.57 -11.81 17.20
N LEU A 65 -1.20 -13.08 17.08
CA LEU A 65 -0.18 -13.52 16.17
C LEU A 65 -0.73 -13.54 14.73
N PRO A 66 0.07 -13.18 13.72
CA PRO A 66 -0.37 -13.21 12.33
C PRO A 66 -0.77 -14.58 11.80
N ALA A 67 -0.30 -15.65 12.44
CA ALA A 67 -0.64 -17.03 12.12
C ALA A 67 -0.57 -17.90 13.39
N ARG A 68 -1.22 -19.06 13.37
CA ARG A 68 -1.21 -20.01 14.49
C ARG A 68 0.15 -20.67 14.57
N VAL A 69 0.80 -20.55 15.73
CA VAL A 69 2.10 -21.21 15.98
C VAL A 69 1.90 -22.63 16.47
N ASN A 70 2.90 -23.49 16.29
CA ASN A 70 2.86 -24.87 16.77
C ASN A 70 2.94 -24.99 18.31
N GLU A 71 2.68 -26.17 18.88
CA GLU A 71 2.70 -26.38 20.33
C GLU A 71 4.09 -26.16 20.96
N ALA A 72 5.17 -26.36 20.19
CA ALA A 72 6.54 -26.14 20.65
C ALA A 72 6.81 -24.66 20.99
N ALA A 73 6.02 -23.73 20.47
CA ALA A 73 6.09 -22.32 20.79
C ALA A 73 5.96 -22.04 22.30
N ARG A 74 5.21 -22.86 23.07
CA ARG A 74 5.13 -22.71 24.53
C ARG A 74 6.51 -22.81 25.18
N ARG A 75 7.28 -23.83 24.81
CA ARG A 75 8.66 -24.03 25.30
C ARG A 75 9.62 -22.95 24.81
N VAL A 76 9.39 -22.40 23.62
CA VAL A 76 10.20 -21.28 23.09
C VAL A 76 9.95 -20.00 23.88
N LEU A 77 8.70 -19.73 24.27
CA LEU A 77 8.34 -18.55 25.07
C LEU A 77 8.76 -18.69 26.54
N GLU A 78 8.72 -19.91 27.08
CA GLU A 78 9.27 -20.25 28.41
C GLU A 78 10.81 -20.24 28.40
N GLY A 79 11.41 -20.68 27.28
CA GLY A 79 12.84 -20.73 27.06
C GLY A 79 13.40 -19.35 26.81
N ARG A 80 14.20 -18.84 27.76
CA ARG A 80 14.92 -17.57 27.63
C ARG A 80 16.00 -17.64 26.55
N GLN A 81 15.65 -17.61 25.27
CA GLN A 81 16.63 -17.56 24.19
C GLN A 81 17.21 -16.15 24.07
N HIS A 82 18.36 -15.96 24.70
CA HIS A 82 19.29 -14.87 24.40
C HIS A 82 19.87 -15.07 23.00
N THR A 83 19.26 -14.49 21.97
CA THR A 83 19.92 -14.27 20.68
C THR A 83 20.00 -12.77 20.38
N GLY A 84 20.74 -12.06 21.22
CA GLY A 84 21.30 -10.77 20.87
C GLY A 84 22.68 -10.96 20.25
N THR A 85 22.75 -11.35 18.97
CA THR A 85 23.94 -11.05 18.15
C THR A 85 23.83 -9.61 17.69
N GLY A 86 24.05 -8.69 18.62
CA GLY A 86 24.37 -7.30 18.34
C GLY A 86 25.73 -7.05 18.96
N ASN A 87 26.72 -6.65 18.16
CA ASN A 87 28.00 -6.18 18.64
C ASN A 87 27.78 -4.99 19.60
N GLY A 88 27.64 -5.29 20.89
CA GLY A 88 27.81 -4.31 21.95
C GLY A 88 29.28 -4.00 22.09
N THR A 89 29.86 -3.30 21.11
CA THR A 89 31.06 -2.51 21.38
C THR A 89 30.68 -1.52 22.47
N ARG A 90 31.19 -1.75 23.68
CA ARG A 90 31.33 -0.73 24.71
C ARG A 90 32.23 0.38 24.16
N GLN A 91 31.68 1.28 23.34
CA GLN A 91 32.30 2.57 23.08
C GLN A 91 31.72 3.56 24.09
N LYS A 92 32.55 3.82 25.10
CA LYS A 92 32.46 5.02 25.93
C LYS A 92 32.82 6.19 25.01
N GLY A 93 31.84 6.96 24.58
CA GLY A 93 32.04 8.07 23.64
C GLY A 93 31.09 9.22 23.95
N GLU A 94 31.65 10.28 24.52
CA GLU A 94 31.05 11.59 24.68
C GLU A 94 30.71 12.19 23.30
N LEU A 95 29.45 12.58 23.07
CA LEU A 95 29.03 13.92 22.63
C LEU A 95 27.51 13.97 22.31
N GLY A 96 26.79 14.82 23.04
CA GLY A 96 25.69 15.66 22.53
C GLY A 96 24.43 14.98 21.96
N SER A 97 23.63 14.32 22.79
CA SER A 97 22.20 14.12 22.52
C SER A 97 21.42 15.36 22.98
N ILE A 98 20.78 16.06 22.06
CA ILE A 98 19.75 17.05 22.37
C ILE A 98 18.53 16.27 22.87
N SER A 99 18.43 16.17 24.20
CA SER A 99 17.29 15.59 24.90
C SER A 99 16.03 16.43 24.70
N ARG A 100 14.98 15.82 24.14
CA ARG A 100 13.60 16.29 24.30
C ARG A 100 13.24 16.23 25.80
N PRO A 101 12.70 17.29 26.41
CA PRO A 101 12.29 17.24 27.80
C PRO A 101 10.95 16.50 27.90
N GLY A 102 10.91 15.34 28.56
CA GLY A 102 9.66 14.67 28.93
C GLY A 102 9.67 13.14 29.07
N SER A 103 10.70 12.41 28.63
CA SER A 103 10.72 10.95 28.75
C SER A 103 11.65 10.51 29.88
N GLY A 104 11.10 9.83 30.90
CA GLY A 104 11.89 9.15 31.93
C GLY A 104 12.91 8.21 31.28
N ASN A 105 14.16 8.29 31.74
CA ASN A 105 15.30 7.60 31.17
C ASN A 105 15.29 6.10 31.58
N TRP A 106 14.38 5.32 31.01
CA TRP A 106 14.40 3.86 31.11
C TRP A 106 15.17 3.31 29.92
N ASP A 107 16.30 2.64 30.15
CA ASP A 107 16.95 1.85 29.11
C ASP A 107 15.98 0.74 28.66
N GLU A 108 15.61 0.69 27.39
CA GLU A 108 14.72 -0.33 26.84
C GLU A 108 15.50 -1.63 26.56
N ARG A 109 14.92 -2.77 26.95
CA ARG A 109 15.36 -4.13 26.60
C ARG A 109 14.42 -4.73 25.59
N GLU A 110 14.99 -5.43 24.63
CA GLU A 110 14.26 -6.14 23.58
C GLU A 110 14.45 -7.66 23.76
N LEU A 111 13.35 -8.40 23.69
CA LEU A 111 13.33 -9.86 23.60
C LEU A 111 12.79 -10.27 22.24
N SER A 112 13.36 -11.32 21.64
CA SER A 112 12.89 -11.86 20.35
C SER A 112 12.66 -13.36 20.43
N PHE A 113 11.54 -13.82 19.90
CA PHE A 113 11.12 -15.23 19.91
C PHE A 113 10.72 -15.65 18.51
N ARG A 114 11.36 -16.72 18.01
CA ARG A 114 11.07 -17.29 16.68
C ARG A 114 10.24 -18.55 16.85
N MET A 115 9.02 -18.53 16.33
CA MET A 115 8.04 -19.59 16.47
C MET A 115 7.65 -20.14 15.10
N GLN A 116 7.60 -21.46 14.98
CA GLN A 116 7.19 -22.14 13.75
C GLN A 116 5.66 -22.16 13.65
N ILE A 117 5.13 -22.02 12.43
CA ILE A 117 3.69 -22.10 12.19
C ILE A 117 3.19 -23.55 12.31
N ASP A 118 1.98 -23.71 12.83
CA ASP A 118 1.31 -25.01 12.88
C ASP A 118 1.05 -25.50 11.44
N PRO A 119 1.52 -26.71 11.05
CA PRO A 119 1.26 -27.26 9.72
C PRO A 119 -0.22 -27.37 9.36
N GLY A 120 -1.09 -27.55 10.37
CA GLY A 120 -2.53 -27.61 10.22
C GLY A 120 -3.22 -26.24 10.28
N ASP A 121 -2.47 -25.14 10.35
CA ASP A 121 -3.06 -23.82 10.11
C ASP A 121 -3.33 -23.65 8.61
N THR A 122 -4.60 -23.72 8.23
CA THR A 122 -5.07 -23.35 6.89
C THR A 122 -5.14 -21.84 6.71
N GLY A 123 -4.77 -21.07 7.74
CA GLY A 123 -4.63 -19.62 7.72
C GLY A 123 -5.94 -18.87 7.59
N GLY A 124 -7.10 -19.52 7.45
CA GLY A 124 -8.33 -18.79 7.09
C GLY A 124 -8.16 -17.95 5.81
N GLY A 125 -7.35 -18.43 4.85
CA GLY A 125 -6.90 -17.67 3.68
C GLY A 125 -5.56 -16.94 3.84
N LEU A 126 -5.04 -16.79 5.06
CA LEU A 126 -3.79 -16.07 5.38
C LEU A 126 -2.50 -16.89 5.14
N LEU A 127 -2.62 -18.17 4.78
CA LEU A 127 -1.50 -19.11 4.60
C LEU A 127 -1.57 -19.88 3.27
N ARG A 128 -2.26 -19.33 2.25
CA ARG A 128 -2.39 -19.98 0.93
C ARG A 128 -1.00 -20.46 0.43
N PRO A 129 -0.78 -21.79 0.34
CA PRO A 129 0.50 -22.37 -0.07
C PRO A 129 0.74 -22.29 -1.58
N ASP A 130 -0.30 -22.03 -2.35
CA ASP A 130 -0.30 -21.77 -3.78
C ASP A 130 -1.29 -20.62 -3.98
N ASP A 131 -0.88 -19.60 -4.73
CA ASP A 131 -1.69 -18.83 -5.66
C ASP A 131 -0.72 -17.77 -6.22
N GLU A 132 -0.58 -17.70 -7.55
CA GLU A 132 -0.01 -16.52 -8.21
C GLU A 132 -0.58 -15.30 -7.50
N VAL A 133 0.27 -14.41 -6.97
CA VAL A 133 -0.19 -13.11 -6.48
C VAL A 133 -0.72 -12.41 -7.72
N THR A 134 -1.99 -12.59 -8.02
CA THR A 134 -2.63 -11.88 -9.12
C THR A 134 -2.86 -10.45 -8.66
N SER A 135 -2.81 -9.51 -9.60
CA SER A 135 -3.16 -8.11 -9.36
C SER A 135 -4.52 -7.94 -8.66
N GLU A 136 -5.39 -8.94 -8.79
CA GLU A 136 -6.70 -9.02 -8.16
C GLU A 136 -6.71 -8.98 -6.63
N GLU A 137 -5.62 -9.40 -5.99
CA GLU A 137 -5.55 -9.48 -4.53
C GLU A 137 -5.11 -8.18 -3.85
N TYR A 138 -4.35 -7.33 -4.53
CA TYR A 138 -3.65 -6.21 -3.91
C TYR A 138 -4.01 -4.83 -4.46
N VAL A 139 -4.81 -4.74 -5.53
CA VAL A 139 -5.25 -3.47 -6.10
C VAL A 139 -6.58 -3.04 -5.49
N PRO A 140 -6.65 -1.85 -4.84
CA PRO A 140 -7.92 -1.31 -4.36
C PRO A 140 -8.78 -0.80 -5.52
N TRP A 141 -10.09 -1.02 -5.46
CA TRP A 141 -11.08 -0.62 -6.46
C TRP A 141 -10.72 -1.07 -7.88
N MET A 142 -10.77 -2.37 -8.12
CA MET A 142 -10.78 -2.93 -9.48
C MET A 142 -12.15 -2.71 -10.14
N ALA A 143 -12.24 -2.89 -11.44
CA ALA A 143 -13.53 -2.76 -12.14
C ALA A 143 -14.61 -3.69 -11.57
N GLY A 144 -14.24 -4.90 -11.15
CA GLY A 144 -15.16 -5.83 -10.46
C GLY A 144 -15.70 -5.34 -9.11
N ASP A 145 -15.05 -4.35 -8.48
CA ASP A 145 -15.49 -3.73 -7.22
C ASP A 145 -16.47 -2.58 -7.45
N MET A 146 -16.61 -2.14 -8.70
CA MET A 146 -17.30 -0.92 -9.07
C MET A 146 -18.64 -1.25 -9.72
N GLY A 147 -19.73 -0.82 -9.08
CA GLY A 147 -21.07 -0.96 -9.62
C GLY A 147 -21.42 0.12 -10.63
N SER A 148 -22.47 -0.11 -11.42
CA SER A 148 -23.00 0.87 -12.38
C SER A 148 -23.49 2.17 -11.74
N TYR A 149 -23.72 2.16 -10.43
CA TYR A 149 -24.15 3.33 -9.65
C TYR A 149 -23.08 3.80 -8.66
N THR A 150 -21.85 3.30 -8.79
CA THR A 150 -20.74 3.79 -7.98
C THR A 150 -20.45 5.25 -8.32
N ARG A 151 -20.31 6.08 -7.29
CA ARG A 151 -19.96 7.51 -7.43
C ARG A 151 -18.58 7.74 -6.85
N LEU A 152 -17.83 8.67 -7.43
CA LEU A 152 -16.53 9.10 -6.90
C LEU A 152 -16.62 10.51 -6.36
N GLY A 153 -15.95 10.76 -5.25
CA GLY A 153 -15.90 12.05 -4.56
C GLY A 153 -14.48 12.41 -4.16
N CYS A 154 -14.25 13.70 -3.94
CA CYS A 154 -12.99 14.19 -3.40
C CYS A 154 -12.82 13.70 -1.96
N ARG A 155 -11.70 13.03 -1.66
CA ARG A 155 -11.39 12.53 -0.31
C ARG A 155 -11.36 13.64 0.74
N GLY A 156 -10.87 14.84 0.38
CA GLY A 156 -10.66 15.93 1.33
C GLY A 156 -11.93 16.66 1.77
N CYS A 157 -12.94 16.78 0.89
CA CYS A 157 -14.15 17.57 1.16
C CYS A 157 -15.47 16.86 0.84
N GLY A 158 -15.43 15.66 0.28
CA GLY A 158 -16.60 14.88 -0.10
C GLY A 158 -17.32 15.37 -1.36
N LYS A 159 -16.82 16.41 -2.06
CA LYS A 159 -17.43 16.90 -3.29
C LYS A 159 -17.48 15.80 -4.34
N VAL A 160 -18.67 15.52 -4.87
CA VAL A 160 -18.86 14.52 -5.93
C VAL A 160 -18.10 14.96 -7.19
N VAL A 161 -17.27 14.05 -7.70
CA VAL A 161 -16.44 14.19 -8.89
C VAL A 161 -17.05 13.42 -10.06
N LEU A 162 -17.44 12.17 -9.82
CA LEU A 162 -18.24 11.37 -10.74
C LEU A 162 -19.55 11.04 -10.05
N ASP A 163 -20.65 11.50 -10.62
CA ASP A 163 -22.00 11.21 -10.12
C ASP A 163 -22.57 9.95 -10.77
N CYS A 164 -23.84 9.58 -10.50
CA CYS A 164 -24.52 8.57 -11.28
C CYS A 164 -24.45 8.92 -12.77
N ALA A 165 -24.23 7.91 -13.63
CA ALA A 165 -24.11 8.11 -15.07
C ALA A 165 -25.24 9.00 -15.62
N PRO A 166 -24.97 9.88 -16.59
CA PRO A 166 -25.97 10.80 -17.12
C PRO A 166 -27.21 10.03 -17.56
N ALA A 167 -28.39 10.59 -17.26
CA ALA A 167 -29.64 10.01 -17.73
C ALA A 167 -29.57 9.83 -19.26
N PRO A 168 -29.98 8.67 -19.78
CA PRO A 168 -29.94 8.39 -21.20
C PRO A 168 -30.68 9.48 -21.99
N ALA A 169 -30.23 9.72 -23.22
CA ALA A 169 -31.03 10.44 -24.20
C ALA A 169 -32.41 9.76 -24.35
N PRO A 170 -33.49 10.51 -24.64
CA PRO A 170 -34.82 9.91 -24.80
C PRO A 170 -34.79 8.85 -25.91
N GLY A 171 -34.87 7.58 -25.53
CA GLY A 171 -34.78 6.41 -26.42
C GLY A 171 -33.73 5.37 -25.99
N ASP A 172 -32.84 5.70 -25.05
CA ASP A 172 -31.80 4.80 -24.57
C ASP A 172 -32.17 4.28 -23.16
N THR A 173 -32.08 2.97 -22.93
CA THR A 173 -32.40 2.34 -21.64
C THR A 173 -31.18 2.50 -20.74
N GLY A 174 -31.15 3.61 -20.02
CA GLY A 174 -30.00 4.10 -19.24
C GLY A 174 -29.22 3.03 -18.50
N SER A 175 -28.09 2.64 -19.06
CA SER A 175 -27.08 1.86 -18.34
C SER A 175 -26.27 2.83 -17.49
N GLY A 176 -26.06 2.48 -16.22
CA GLY A 176 -25.12 3.22 -15.36
C GLY A 176 -23.68 3.13 -15.88
N TRP A 177 -22.71 3.42 -15.02
CA TRP A 177 -21.30 3.32 -15.36
C TRP A 177 -20.91 1.92 -15.85
N VAL A 178 -20.08 1.88 -16.88
CA VAL A 178 -19.37 0.68 -17.30
C VAL A 178 -17.93 0.78 -16.80
N TRP A 179 -17.52 -0.13 -15.92
CA TRP A 179 -16.15 -0.18 -15.41
C TRP A 179 -15.37 -1.29 -16.11
N LYS A 180 -14.13 -1.00 -16.54
CA LYS A 180 -13.23 -1.98 -17.14
C LYS A 180 -11.83 -1.78 -16.62
N ASP A 181 -11.15 -2.85 -16.26
CA ASP A 181 -9.74 -2.77 -15.88
C ASP A 181 -8.90 -2.48 -17.13
N LEU A 182 -7.94 -1.57 -16.98
CA LEU A 182 -6.93 -1.33 -17.99
C LEU A 182 -5.96 -2.51 -18.03
N PRO A 183 -5.49 -2.90 -19.22
CA PRO A 183 -4.41 -3.87 -19.32
C PRO A 183 -3.16 -3.31 -18.62
N SER A 184 -2.29 -4.19 -18.15
CA SER A 184 -1.04 -3.80 -17.49
C SER A 184 -0.24 -2.82 -18.36
N GLY A 185 0.55 -1.95 -17.71
CA GLY A 185 1.51 -1.10 -18.41
C GLY A 185 2.34 -1.96 -19.38
N ASN A 186 2.54 -1.49 -20.60
CA ASN A 186 3.34 -2.14 -21.63
C ASN A 186 2.75 -3.44 -22.22
N TRP A 187 1.48 -3.79 -21.94
CA TRP A 187 0.83 -4.92 -22.62
C TRP A 187 0.88 -4.79 -24.15
N ALA A 188 0.66 -3.59 -24.68
CA ALA A 188 0.75 -3.34 -26.12
C ALA A 188 2.17 -3.59 -26.68
N GLU A 189 3.21 -3.23 -25.92
CA GLU A 189 4.61 -3.49 -26.30
C GLU A 189 4.92 -4.99 -26.24
N MET A 190 4.43 -5.69 -25.20
CA MET A 190 4.54 -7.14 -25.07
C MET A 190 3.85 -7.87 -26.23
N MET A 191 2.67 -7.39 -26.63
CA MET A 191 1.95 -7.90 -27.78
C MET A 191 2.71 -7.65 -29.09
N ASP A 192 3.41 -6.52 -29.23
CA ASP A 192 4.28 -6.25 -30.40
C ASP A 192 5.51 -7.18 -30.43
N PHE A 193 6.03 -7.63 -29.29
CA PHE A 193 7.12 -8.63 -29.24
C PHE A 193 6.65 -10.06 -29.55
N TRP A 194 5.39 -10.40 -29.26
CA TRP A 194 4.84 -11.75 -29.48
C TRP A 194 4.38 -11.99 -30.91
N HIS A 195 3.97 -10.94 -31.61
CA HIS A 195 3.57 -11.06 -33.02
C HIS A 195 4.79 -10.84 -33.93
N CYS A 196 5.25 -11.91 -34.61
CA CYS A 196 6.28 -11.77 -35.64
C CYS A 196 5.84 -10.89 -36.83
N HIS A 197 4.51 -10.75 -37.04
CA HIS A 197 3.89 -9.84 -38.01
C HIS A 197 2.57 -9.30 -37.43
N LYS A 198 2.27 -8.02 -37.67
CA LYS A 198 0.94 -7.48 -37.33
C LYS A 198 -0.13 -8.19 -38.16
N PRO A 199 -1.32 -8.48 -37.60
CA PRO A 199 -2.43 -9.04 -38.37
C PRO A 199 -2.70 -8.17 -39.59
N ASP A 200 -2.81 -8.79 -40.76
CA ASP A 200 -3.10 -8.08 -42.00
C ASP A 200 -4.43 -7.34 -41.86
N THR A 201 -4.39 -6.01 -41.99
CA THR A 201 -5.60 -5.20 -42.14
C THR A 201 -6.16 -5.49 -43.53
N HIS A 202 -7.11 -6.41 -43.64
CA HIS A 202 -7.85 -6.56 -44.88
C HIS A 202 -8.68 -5.29 -45.12
N ASP A 203 -8.20 -4.45 -46.04
CA ASP A 203 -8.95 -3.33 -46.60
C ASP A 203 -10.23 -3.87 -47.26
N HIS A 204 -11.32 -3.91 -46.51
CA HIS A 204 -12.65 -3.98 -47.10
C HIS A 204 -13.10 -2.56 -47.41
N ASP A 205 -12.63 -2.07 -48.55
CA ASP A 205 -13.32 -1.05 -49.30
C ASP A 205 -14.75 -1.55 -49.55
N HIS A 206 -15.76 -0.92 -48.94
CA HIS A 206 -17.09 -0.64 -49.51
C HIS A 206 -18.01 0.05 -48.48
N GLY A 207 -18.37 1.30 -48.79
CA GLY A 207 -19.76 1.78 -48.68
C GLY A 207 -20.23 2.34 -47.33
N ASP A 208 -20.23 3.67 -47.26
CA ASP A 208 -21.16 4.58 -46.56
C ASP A 208 -22.25 3.93 -45.67
N HIS A 209 -21.96 3.78 -44.38
CA HIS A 209 -22.96 3.76 -43.32
C HIS A 209 -22.40 4.42 -42.07
N THR A 210 -23.23 5.15 -41.32
CA THR A 210 -22.84 5.82 -40.06
C THR A 210 -22.62 4.77 -38.97
N VAL A 211 -21.37 4.32 -38.87
CA VAL A 211 -20.86 3.31 -37.95
C VAL A 211 -20.75 3.86 -36.53
N SER A 212 -21.34 3.16 -35.55
CA SER A 212 -21.28 3.52 -34.12
C SER A 212 -19.84 3.41 -33.59
N ILE A 213 -19.54 4.05 -32.45
CA ILE A 213 -18.20 4.05 -31.83
C ILE A 213 -17.71 2.61 -31.55
N GLU A 214 -18.62 1.69 -31.26
CA GLU A 214 -18.33 0.27 -31.00
C GLU A 214 -17.83 -0.48 -32.25
N GLU A 215 -18.32 -0.13 -33.44
CA GLU A 215 -17.85 -0.71 -34.70
C GLU A 215 -16.49 -0.13 -35.14
N ARG A 216 -16.15 1.12 -34.80
CA ARG A 216 -14.78 1.65 -35.02
C ARG A 216 -13.73 0.90 -34.20
N ASN A 217 -14.06 0.58 -32.95
CA ASN A 217 -13.16 -0.20 -32.09
C ASN A 217 -13.03 -1.66 -32.53
N SER A 218 -14.03 -2.21 -33.25
CA SER A 218 -13.98 -3.57 -33.80
C SER A 218 -13.49 -3.64 -35.26
N GLN A 219 -13.41 -2.52 -35.98
CA GLN A 219 -12.73 -2.41 -37.29
C GLN A 219 -11.20 -2.32 -37.17
N VAL A 220 -10.65 -1.94 -36.00
CA VAL A 220 -9.21 -2.02 -35.73
C VAL A 220 -8.87 -3.34 -35.02
N LYS A 221 -8.96 -4.45 -35.76
CA LYS A 221 -8.54 -5.79 -35.31
C LYS A 221 -7.00 -5.91 -35.31
N GLY A 222 -6.32 -5.14 -34.47
CA GLY A 222 -4.88 -5.24 -34.29
C GLY A 222 -4.46 -4.94 -32.85
N TYR A 223 -3.64 -5.80 -32.26
CA TYR A 223 -3.13 -5.62 -30.88
C TYR A 223 -1.89 -4.71 -30.80
N GLY A 224 -1.54 -4.02 -31.89
CA GLY A 224 -0.30 -3.25 -31.93
C GLY A 224 -0.37 -1.97 -31.10
N ALA A 225 0.80 -1.40 -30.74
CA ALA A 225 0.92 -0.12 -30.01
C ALA A 225 0.19 1.10 -30.63
N ALA A 226 -0.42 0.95 -31.80
CA ALA A 226 -1.28 1.95 -32.43
C ALA A 226 -2.74 1.93 -31.93
N ASN A 227 -3.17 0.85 -31.24
CA ASN A 227 -4.48 0.82 -30.58
C ASN A 227 -4.41 1.62 -29.28
N GLN A 228 -4.84 2.88 -29.39
CA GLN A 228 -4.80 3.84 -28.31
C GLN A 228 -5.97 3.62 -27.37
N VAL A 229 -5.69 3.46 -26.07
CA VAL A 229 -6.72 3.50 -25.04
C VAL A 229 -7.25 4.94 -24.98
N VAL A 230 -8.55 5.12 -25.22
CA VAL A 230 -9.21 6.43 -25.21
C VAL A 230 -10.36 6.42 -24.20
N ALA A 231 -10.47 7.50 -23.42
CA ALA A 231 -11.58 7.72 -22.51
C ALA A 231 -12.89 7.92 -23.28
N SER A 232 -13.95 7.25 -22.84
CA SER A 232 -15.28 7.35 -23.44
C SER A 232 -16.30 7.72 -22.37
N SER A 233 -17.28 8.54 -22.73
CA SER A 233 -18.31 8.99 -21.79
C SER A 233 -19.10 7.80 -21.25
N GLY A 234 -19.37 7.80 -19.95
CA GLY A 234 -20.07 6.71 -19.25
C GLY A 234 -19.22 5.46 -18.98
N THR A 235 -17.93 5.47 -19.34
CA THR A 235 -17.01 4.37 -19.06
C THR A 235 -15.88 4.82 -18.14
N GLY A 236 -15.66 4.10 -17.05
CA GLY A 236 -14.52 4.27 -16.15
C GLY A 236 -13.47 3.19 -16.38
N LEU A 237 -12.31 3.57 -16.88
CA LEU A 237 -11.18 2.66 -17.10
C LEU A 237 -10.30 2.64 -15.85
N VAL A 238 -10.09 1.47 -15.27
CA VAL A 238 -9.49 1.31 -13.94
C VAL A 238 -8.04 0.87 -14.05
N ASP A 239 -7.12 1.68 -13.54
CA ASP A 239 -5.70 1.38 -13.40
C ASP A 239 -5.36 1.02 -11.94
N VAL A 240 -4.15 0.56 -11.66
CA VAL A 240 -3.66 0.30 -10.29
C VAL A 240 -3.78 1.53 -9.40
N ALA A 241 -3.40 2.69 -9.94
CA ALA A 241 -3.32 3.96 -9.21
C ALA A 241 -4.44 4.95 -9.50
N THR A 242 -5.10 4.79 -10.65
CA THR A 242 -5.93 5.84 -11.24
C THR A 242 -7.22 5.30 -11.85
N PHE A 243 -8.17 6.20 -12.08
CA PHE A 243 -9.31 5.99 -12.97
C PHE A 243 -9.14 6.91 -14.17
N LEU A 244 -9.16 6.36 -15.38
CA LEU A 244 -9.21 7.13 -16.62
C LEU A 244 -10.67 7.31 -17.02
N VAL A 245 -11.10 8.57 -17.12
CA VAL A 245 -12.48 8.96 -17.42
C VAL A 245 -12.54 10.11 -18.41
N ALA A 246 -13.66 10.26 -19.11
CA ALA A 246 -13.89 11.40 -20.00
C ALA A 246 -14.06 12.69 -19.19
N GLU A 247 -13.49 13.79 -19.69
CA GLU A 247 -13.63 15.12 -19.07
C GLU A 247 -15.10 15.50 -18.87
N GLY A 248 -15.95 15.25 -19.87
CA GLY A 248 -17.37 15.63 -19.85
C GLY A 248 -18.19 14.97 -18.74
N ASP A 249 -17.73 13.86 -18.17
CA ASP A 249 -18.44 13.18 -17.07
C ASP A 249 -18.04 13.72 -15.69
N CYS A 250 -16.95 14.48 -15.62
CA CYS A 250 -16.40 14.99 -14.38
C CYS A 250 -17.13 16.27 -13.94
N ARG A 251 -17.40 16.38 -12.63
CA ARG A 251 -18.04 17.56 -12.01
C ARG A 251 -17.19 18.11 -10.89
N GLY A 252 -17.28 19.42 -10.67
CA GLY A 252 -16.61 20.06 -9.54
C GLY A 252 -15.08 20.01 -9.59
N LEU A 253 -14.50 19.77 -10.75
CA LEU A 253 -13.07 19.79 -11.01
C LEU A 253 -12.70 20.99 -11.89
N GLN A 254 -11.45 21.44 -11.79
CA GLN A 254 -10.90 22.50 -12.61
C GLN A 254 -9.47 22.16 -13.02
N ILE A 255 -9.09 22.67 -14.19
CA ILE A 255 -7.75 22.54 -14.75
C ILE A 255 -6.85 23.61 -14.13
N GLN A 256 -5.71 23.21 -13.59
CA GLN A 256 -4.66 24.10 -13.13
C GLN A 256 -3.42 23.93 -14.01
N ASN A 257 -3.13 24.97 -14.80
CA ASN A 257 -1.94 25.02 -15.63
C ASN A 257 -0.73 25.34 -14.76
N GLU A 258 0.08 24.33 -14.44
CA GLU A 258 1.45 24.57 -14.01
C GLU A 258 2.32 24.77 -15.27
N ASN A 259 3.39 25.56 -15.18
CA ASN A 259 4.32 25.84 -16.30
C ASN A 259 5.07 24.58 -16.84
N SER A 260 4.67 23.39 -16.42
CA SER A 260 5.22 22.09 -16.81
C SER A 260 4.22 21.35 -17.70
N LYS A 261 4.71 20.51 -18.63
CA LYS A 261 3.96 19.80 -19.69
C LYS A 261 2.78 18.90 -19.25
N LYS A 262 2.39 18.86 -17.97
CA LYS A 262 1.28 18.06 -17.47
C LYS A 262 0.30 18.95 -16.69
N THR A 263 -0.93 18.97 -17.14
CA THR A 263 -1.98 19.79 -16.54
C THR A 263 -2.59 19.08 -15.33
N SER A 264 -2.59 19.75 -14.18
CA SER A 264 -3.13 19.18 -12.95
C SER A 264 -4.63 19.45 -12.85
N ILE A 265 -5.38 18.47 -12.33
CA ILE A 265 -6.82 18.57 -12.16
C ILE A 265 -7.12 18.67 -10.67
N THR A 266 -7.72 19.77 -10.23
CA THR A 266 -7.96 20.05 -8.81
C THR A 266 -9.45 20.17 -8.48
N CYS A 267 -9.79 19.92 -7.21
CA CYS A 267 -11.14 20.09 -6.72
C CYS A 267 -11.49 21.57 -6.58
N THR A 268 -12.58 22.01 -7.19
CA THR A 268 -13.05 23.41 -7.11
C THR A 268 -13.44 23.90 -5.71
N GLN A 269 -13.63 23.00 -4.72
CA GLN A 269 -14.04 23.37 -3.36
C GLN A 269 -12.87 23.48 -2.38
N CYS A 270 -11.94 22.53 -2.41
CA CYS A 270 -10.81 22.50 -1.46
C CYS A 270 -9.44 22.65 -2.14
N ASN A 271 -9.42 22.79 -3.47
CA ASN A 271 -8.20 22.88 -4.28
C ASN A 271 -7.25 21.68 -4.17
N ALA A 272 -7.70 20.56 -3.59
CA ALA A 272 -6.92 19.33 -3.54
C ALA A 272 -6.68 18.79 -4.96
N LEU A 273 -5.48 18.27 -5.22
CA LEU A 273 -5.16 17.59 -6.46
C LEU A 273 -5.93 16.27 -6.56
N ILE A 274 -6.76 16.14 -7.60
CA ILE A 274 -7.59 14.96 -7.84
C ILE A 274 -7.02 14.10 -8.96
N GLY A 275 -6.40 14.70 -9.98
CA GLY A 275 -5.94 13.94 -11.13
C GLY A 275 -4.98 14.72 -12.01
N LEU A 276 -4.64 14.10 -13.13
CA LEU A 276 -3.81 14.67 -14.19
C LEU A 276 -4.53 14.50 -15.52
N GLU A 277 -4.38 15.48 -16.41
CA GLU A 277 -4.80 15.33 -17.79
C GLU A 277 -3.94 14.26 -18.49
N ASP A 278 -4.59 13.39 -19.26
CA ASP A 278 -3.94 12.44 -20.17
C ASP A 278 -4.33 12.78 -21.62
N PRO A 279 -3.52 13.62 -22.30
CA PRO A 279 -3.79 14.01 -23.67
C PRO A 279 -3.77 12.84 -24.65
N ILE A 280 -3.01 11.78 -24.33
CA ILE A 280 -2.94 10.58 -25.16
C ILE A 280 -4.27 9.84 -25.05
N ALA A 281 -4.80 9.65 -23.85
CA ALA A 281 -6.07 8.98 -23.67
C ALA A 281 -7.30 9.87 -23.91
N ASN A 282 -7.11 11.16 -24.24
CA ASN A 282 -8.17 12.17 -24.37
C ASN A 282 -9.13 12.17 -23.15
N GLY A 283 -8.56 12.17 -21.95
CA GLY A 283 -9.32 12.06 -20.71
C GLY A 283 -8.50 12.48 -19.49
N TRP A 284 -9.08 12.28 -18.31
CA TRP A 284 -8.44 12.61 -17.03
C TRP A 284 -8.14 11.34 -16.25
N ARG A 285 -6.91 11.23 -15.74
CA ARG A 285 -6.50 10.20 -14.78
C ARG A 285 -6.71 10.71 -13.36
N LEU A 286 -7.82 10.31 -12.75
CA LEU A 286 -8.15 10.62 -11.37
C LEU A 286 -7.42 9.67 -10.41
N LEU A 287 -6.73 10.20 -9.41
CA LEU A 287 -5.90 9.45 -8.47
C LEU A 287 -6.77 8.75 -7.43
N LYS A 288 -6.67 7.41 -7.31
CA LYS A 288 -7.41 6.63 -6.31
C LYS A 288 -7.16 7.14 -4.88
N ALA A 289 -5.91 7.48 -4.55
CA ALA A 289 -5.54 8.00 -3.23
C ALA A 289 -6.17 9.37 -2.87
N ALA A 290 -6.66 10.12 -3.86
CA ALA A 290 -7.31 11.42 -3.69
C ALA A 290 -8.85 11.34 -3.70
N LEU A 291 -9.40 10.13 -3.83
CA LEU A 291 -10.84 9.91 -4.02
C LEU A 291 -11.46 9.11 -2.87
N SER A 292 -12.78 9.23 -2.77
CA SER A 292 -13.68 8.34 -2.04
C SER A 292 -14.66 7.70 -3.02
N ALA A 293 -15.03 6.45 -2.80
CA ALA A 293 -16.03 5.74 -3.60
C ALA A 293 -17.30 5.53 -2.78
N TYR A 294 -18.46 5.84 -3.36
CA TYR A 294 -19.77 5.53 -2.81
C TYR A 294 -20.34 4.33 -3.53
N THR A 295 -20.63 3.27 -2.79
CA THR A 295 -21.32 2.09 -3.33
C THR A 295 -22.71 2.03 -2.71
N PRO A 296 -23.79 2.02 -3.52
CA PRO A 296 -25.13 1.85 -2.98
C PRO A 296 -25.29 0.45 -2.37
N SER A 297 -25.82 0.39 -1.15
CA SER A 297 -26.11 -0.88 -0.48
C SER A 297 -27.37 -1.51 -1.09
N THR A 298 -27.36 -2.83 -1.24
CA THR A 298 -28.54 -3.60 -1.65
C THR A 298 -29.53 -3.81 -0.49
N THR A 299 -29.10 -3.65 0.75
CA THR A 299 -29.88 -3.96 1.97
C THR A 299 -30.26 -2.73 2.80
N GLU A 300 -29.56 -1.60 2.65
CA GLU A 300 -29.84 -0.37 3.39
C GLU A 300 -30.25 0.77 2.45
N GLU A 301 -31.21 1.60 2.87
CA GLU A 301 -31.71 2.76 2.10
C GLU A 301 -30.63 3.83 1.80
N LYS A 302 -29.42 3.70 2.35
CA LYS A 302 -28.27 4.59 2.09
C LYS A 302 -26.98 3.78 1.99
N GLY A 303 -26.31 3.86 0.84
CA GLY A 303 -24.93 3.39 0.69
C GLY A 303 -23.91 4.18 1.52
N THR A 304 -22.67 3.69 1.57
CA THR A 304 -21.56 4.23 2.36
C THR A 304 -20.42 4.71 1.49
N TRP A 305 -19.77 5.80 1.91
CA TRP A 305 -18.53 6.28 1.29
C TRP A 305 -17.33 5.58 1.92
N HIS A 306 -16.44 5.07 1.08
CA HIS A 306 -15.21 4.39 1.47
C HIS A 306 -14.00 5.09 0.88
N THR A 307 -12.87 4.98 1.57
CA THR A 307 -11.56 5.46 1.13
C THR A 307 -10.52 4.40 1.47
N HIS A 308 -9.43 4.36 0.73
CA HIS A 308 -8.26 3.54 1.05
C HIS A 308 -7.11 4.43 1.54
N PRO A 309 -6.26 3.92 2.46
CA PRO A 309 -5.04 4.61 2.85
C PRO A 309 -4.14 4.88 1.64
N THR A 310 -3.39 5.98 1.69
CA THR A 310 -2.56 6.43 0.57
C THR A 310 -1.44 5.43 0.29
N GLU A 311 -0.84 4.92 1.36
CA GLU A 311 0.20 3.90 1.36
C GLU A 311 -0.27 2.61 0.70
N THR A 312 -1.55 2.25 0.83
CA THR A 312 -2.12 1.05 0.23
C THR A 312 -2.15 1.13 -1.30
N VAL A 313 -2.55 2.30 -1.83
CA VAL A 313 -2.55 2.55 -3.28
C VAL A 313 -1.12 2.60 -3.84
N VAL A 314 -0.18 3.19 -3.09
CA VAL A 314 1.23 3.23 -3.50
C VAL A 314 1.91 1.87 -3.38
N ALA A 315 1.58 1.08 -2.37
CA ALA A 315 2.04 -0.30 -2.24
C ALA A 315 1.55 -1.15 -3.43
N ALA A 316 0.31 -0.97 -3.89
CA ALA A 316 -0.18 -1.63 -5.08
C ALA A 316 0.61 -1.24 -6.34
N GLN A 317 0.93 0.04 -6.51
CA GLN A 317 1.79 0.51 -7.61
C GLN A 317 3.19 -0.10 -7.56
N LEU A 318 3.81 -0.15 -6.38
CA LEU A 318 5.14 -0.74 -6.22
C LEU A 318 5.13 -2.24 -6.53
N LEU A 319 4.08 -2.98 -6.15
CA LEU A 319 3.94 -4.40 -6.48
C LEU A 319 3.79 -4.62 -7.98
N GLU A 320 2.95 -3.83 -8.64
CA GLU A 320 2.80 -3.91 -10.10
C GLU A 320 4.12 -3.61 -10.81
N LEU A 321 4.89 -2.61 -10.35
CA LEU A 321 6.21 -2.33 -10.89
C LEU A 321 7.22 -3.47 -10.62
N VAL A 322 7.15 -4.11 -9.45
CA VAL A 322 8.01 -5.26 -9.12
C VAL A 322 7.70 -6.43 -10.05
N GLU A 323 6.43 -6.69 -10.34
CA GLU A 323 6.00 -7.76 -11.23
C GLU A 323 6.32 -7.43 -12.70
N ARG A 324 6.08 -6.19 -13.13
CA ARG A 324 6.28 -5.75 -14.51
C ARG A 324 7.75 -5.59 -14.88
N GLU A 325 8.52 -4.87 -14.08
CA GLU A 325 9.90 -4.51 -14.40
C GLU A 325 10.92 -5.49 -13.79
N SER A 326 10.47 -6.45 -12.97
CA SER A 326 11.36 -7.30 -12.15
C SER A 326 12.34 -6.51 -11.28
N ALA A 327 12.06 -5.22 -11.03
CA ALA A 327 12.86 -4.32 -10.23
C ALA A 327 12.34 -4.23 -8.81
N ARG A 328 13.24 -4.03 -7.84
CA ARG A 328 12.86 -3.89 -6.42
C ARG A 328 13.37 -2.61 -5.79
N ARG A 329 14.11 -1.80 -6.55
CA ARG A 329 14.60 -0.50 -6.10
C ARG A 329 13.94 0.58 -6.91
N PHE A 330 13.48 1.61 -6.22
CA PHE A 330 12.73 2.70 -6.83
C PHE A 330 13.26 4.03 -6.33
N VAL A 331 13.45 4.98 -7.25
CA VAL A 331 13.58 6.39 -6.89
C VAL A 331 12.19 7.01 -6.95
N VAL A 332 11.64 7.31 -5.79
CA VAL A 332 10.32 7.92 -5.66
C VAL A 332 10.48 9.42 -5.45
N HIS A 333 9.84 10.25 -6.27
CA HIS A 333 9.94 11.71 -6.14
C HIS A 333 8.69 12.41 -6.65
N TYR A 334 8.60 13.72 -6.41
CA TYR A 334 7.52 14.56 -6.93
C TYR A 334 8.01 15.64 -7.91
N SER A 335 9.25 16.11 -7.78
CA SER A 335 9.81 17.26 -8.52
C SER A 335 11.08 16.95 -9.32
N GLY A 336 11.61 15.72 -9.22
CA GLY A 336 12.86 15.29 -9.88
C GLY A 336 14.15 15.74 -9.19
N LYS A 337 14.07 16.43 -8.04
CA LYS A 337 15.26 16.88 -7.28
C LYS A 337 15.47 16.06 -6.02
N ASP A 338 14.52 16.17 -5.11
CA ASP A 338 14.49 15.45 -3.85
C ASP A 338 13.53 14.26 -3.96
N GLY A 339 13.92 13.15 -3.34
CA GLY A 339 13.15 11.91 -3.38
C GLY A 339 13.51 10.94 -2.27
N LEU A 340 12.93 9.76 -2.37
CA LEU A 340 13.23 8.61 -1.55
C LEU A 340 13.80 7.51 -2.44
N LEU A 341 14.92 6.96 -2.01
CA LEU A 341 15.38 5.68 -2.52
C LEU A 341 14.68 4.60 -1.71
N LEU A 342 13.81 3.84 -2.36
CA LEU A 342 13.09 2.72 -1.78
C LEU A 342 13.66 1.40 -2.27
N TRP A 343 13.72 0.42 -1.38
CA TRP A 343 13.99 -0.97 -1.70
C TRP A 343 12.89 -1.84 -1.11
N VAL A 344 12.07 -2.43 -1.98
CA VAL A 344 11.07 -3.44 -1.63
C VAL A 344 11.80 -4.73 -1.26
N PHE A 345 12.14 -4.86 0.02
CA PHE A 345 12.95 -5.96 0.53
C PHE A 345 12.13 -7.23 0.68
N ASN A 346 10.95 -7.12 1.29
CA ASN A 346 9.97 -8.19 1.28
C ASN A 346 8.61 -7.67 0.80
N PRO A 347 8.13 -8.08 -0.39
CA PRO A 347 6.85 -7.62 -0.92
C PRO A 347 5.64 -8.16 -0.14
N ASP A 348 5.81 -9.23 0.66
CA ASP A 348 4.70 -9.81 1.41
C ASP A 348 5.12 -10.28 2.82
N LEU A 349 4.52 -9.66 3.82
CA LEU A 349 4.57 -10.10 5.21
C LEU A 349 3.24 -9.80 5.88
N ARG A 350 2.96 -10.52 6.96
CA ARG A 350 1.90 -10.13 7.90
C ARG A 350 2.50 -9.65 9.20
N TYR A 351 1.91 -8.62 9.80
CA TYR A 351 2.40 -8.09 11.06
C TYR A 351 1.27 -7.70 12.01
N SER A 352 1.62 -7.59 13.27
CA SER A 352 0.74 -7.12 14.34
C SER A 352 1.57 -6.29 15.30
N THR A 353 1.01 -5.22 15.84
CA THR A 353 1.71 -4.35 16.80
C THR A 353 0.73 -3.81 17.82
N THR A 354 1.11 -3.78 19.10
CA THR A 354 0.32 -3.13 20.16
C THR A 354 0.74 -1.66 20.22
N SER A 355 -0.06 -0.74 19.67
CA SER A 355 0.25 0.70 19.73
C SER A 355 -0.16 1.28 21.09
N THR A 356 0.68 2.17 21.63
CA THR A 356 0.49 2.90 22.90
C THR A 356 -0.69 3.89 22.90
N SER A 357 -1.32 4.13 21.76
CA SER A 357 -2.57 4.89 21.66
C SER A 357 -3.75 3.93 21.52
N HIS A 358 -4.44 3.68 22.63
CA HIS A 358 -5.73 2.99 22.78
C HIS A 358 -6.38 2.51 21.47
N SER A 359 -6.11 1.26 21.10
CA SER A 359 -7.05 0.34 20.46
C SER A 359 -6.37 -1.01 20.30
N THR A 360 -6.95 -2.02 20.92
CA THR A 360 -6.65 -3.44 20.70
C THR A 360 -6.59 -3.74 19.21
N THR A 361 -5.39 -3.83 18.63
CA THR A 361 -5.17 -4.25 17.24
C THR A 361 -5.57 -5.73 17.13
N THR A 362 -6.82 -5.93 16.75
CA THR A 362 -7.55 -7.20 16.84
C THR A 362 -7.34 -8.05 15.59
N THR A 363 -6.54 -7.60 14.62
CA THR A 363 -6.32 -8.26 13.33
C THR A 363 -4.87 -8.08 12.87
N ALA A 364 -4.30 -9.12 12.27
CA ALA A 364 -3.00 -9.01 11.61
C ALA A 364 -3.17 -8.28 10.27
N HIS A 365 -2.21 -7.42 9.95
CA HIS A 365 -2.21 -6.61 8.72
C HIS A 365 -1.27 -7.24 7.70
N ARG A 366 -1.63 -7.21 6.42
CA ARG A 366 -0.73 -7.52 5.30
C ARG A 366 0.07 -6.27 4.94
N GLY A 367 1.36 -6.43 4.67
CA GLY A 367 2.23 -5.31 4.34
C GLY A 367 3.44 -5.72 3.52
N MET A 368 4.23 -4.73 3.14
CA MET A 368 5.54 -4.91 2.51
C MET A 368 6.62 -4.23 3.34
N LYS A 369 7.77 -4.89 3.49
CA LYS A 369 8.94 -4.33 4.17
C LYS A 369 9.75 -3.51 3.19
N ILE A 370 9.85 -2.22 3.48
CA ILE A 370 10.56 -1.24 2.68
C ILE A 370 11.81 -0.79 3.43
N LEU A 371 12.96 -0.89 2.77
CA LEU A 371 14.16 -0.18 3.18
C LEU A 371 14.15 1.17 2.46
N PHE A 372 14.30 2.28 3.20
CA PHE A 372 14.21 3.61 2.62
C PHE A 372 15.34 4.54 3.07
N GLN A 373 15.72 5.45 2.17
CA GLN A 373 16.66 6.53 2.39
C GLN A 373 16.16 7.81 1.72
N GLU A 374 16.46 8.95 2.31
CA GLU A 374 16.28 10.24 1.67
C GLU A 374 17.41 10.48 0.68
N THR A 375 17.09 11.03 -0.50
CA THR A 375 18.05 11.41 -1.52
C THR A 375 17.74 12.79 -2.06
N SER A 376 18.77 13.60 -2.26
CA SER A 376 18.69 14.94 -2.87
C SER A 376 19.25 14.97 -4.29
N THR A 377 19.55 13.80 -4.86
CA THR A 377 20.24 13.65 -6.16
C THR A 377 19.50 12.63 -7.03
N VAL A 378 18.19 12.85 -7.25
CA VAL A 378 17.35 11.95 -8.06
C VAL A 378 17.88 11.81 -9.48
N GLU A 379 18.25 12.93 -10.12
CA GLU A 379 18.76 12.93 -11.50
C GLU A 379 20.07 12.13 -11.62
N ASP A 380 20.99 12.28 -10.66
CA ASP A 380 22.26 11.54 -10.68
C ASP A 380 22.07 10.02 -10.53
N LEU A 381 20.98 9.60 -9.88
CA LEU A 381 20.63 8.19 -9.71
C LEU A 381 19.98 7.59 -10.96
N LEU A 382 19.12 8.36 -11.64
CA LEU A 382 18.43 7.93 -12.86
C LEU A 382 19.35 8.02 -14.09
N SER A 383 20.22 9.02 -14.13
CA SER A 383 21.09 9.38 -15.24
C SER A 383 22.55 9.52 -14.77
N PRO A 384 23.21 8.43 -14.33
CA PRO A 384 24.59 8.51 -13.85
C PRO A 384 25.54 9.01 -14.94
N GLU A 385 26.52 9.83 -14.57
CA GLU A 385 27.55 10.33 -15.48
C GLU A 385 28.24 9.20 -16.27
N ASN A 386 28.59 9.49 -17.52
CA ASN A 386 29.27 8.56 -18.43
C ASN A 386 30.43 7.82 -17.74
N GLY A 387 30.30 6.50 -17.61
CA GLY A 387 31.31 5.60 -17.04
C GLY A 387 31.03 5.11 -15.62
N LYS A 388 30.01 5.64 -14.93
CA LYS A 388 29.48 5.03 -13.70
C LYS A 388 28.39 4.03 -14.07
N PRO A 389 28.42 2.79 -13.53
CA PRO A 389 27.33 1.85 -13.78
C PRO A 389 26.04 2.40 -13.21
N SER A 390 24.96 2.37 -13.99
CA SER A 390 23.62 2.54 -13.43
C SER A 390 23.39 1.46 -12.38
N SER A 391 22.67 1.82 -11.32
CA SER A 391 22.23 0.84 -10.33
C SER A 391 21.31 -0.13 -11.06
N LEU A 392 21.79 -1.36 -11.29
CA LEU A 392 21.02 -2.42 -11.94
C LEU A 392 19.66 -2.54 -11.22
N SER A 393 18.57 -2.47 -11.99
CA SER A 393 17.18 -2.62 -11.53
C SER A 393 16.69 -1.49 -10.60
N LEU A 394 17.07 -0.25 -10.92
CA LEU A 394 16.53 0.96 -10.30
C LEU A 394 15.51 1.64 -11.23
N GLU A 395 14.26 1.71 -10.80
CA GLU A 395 13.16 2.29 -11.56
C GLU A 395 12.70 3.64 -10.98
N GLU A 396 12.06 4.47 -11.80
CA GLU A 396 11.50 5.75 -11.39
C GLU A 396 10.01 5.63 -11.04
N LEU A 397 9.59 6.20 -9.91
CA LEU A 397 8.17 6.38 -9.59
C LEU A 397 7.88 7.84 -9.22
N LYS A 398 7.23 8.55 -10.14
CA LYS A 398 6.80 9.94 -9.90
C LYS A 398 5.43 9.98 -9.22
N LEU A 399 5.39 10.54 -8.01
CA LEU A 399 4.17 10.72 -7.23
C LEU A 399 3.80 12.21 -7.11
N PRO A 400 2.51 12.55 -7.00
CA PRO A 400 2.11 13.87 -6.55
C PRO A 400 2.65 14.24 -5.17
N SER A 401 2.90 15.53 -4.91
CA SER A 401 3.56 16.00 -3.69
C SER A 401 2.86 15.54 -2.40
N ASP A 402 1.54 15.60 -2.34
CA ASP A 402 0.78 15.22 -1.15
C ASP A 402 0.83 13.71 -0.89
N ILE A 403 0.77 12.90 -1.96
CA ILE A 403 0.90 11.44 -1.89
C ILE A 403 2.32 11.07 -1.42
N TYR A 404 3.34 11.68 -2.03
CA TYR A 404 4.75 11.49 -1.64
C TYR A 404 4.97 11.78 -0.15
N LYS A 405 4.50 12.94 0.34
CA LYS A 405 4.62 13.32 1.75
C LYS A 405 3.89 12.34 2.68
N SER A 406 2.69 11.91 2.29
CA SER A 406 1.91 10.93 3.04
C SER A 406 2.66 9.59 3.17
N VAL A 407 3.28 9.11 2.09
CA VAL A 407 4.06 7.86 2.11
C VAL A 407 5.31 8.00 2.96
N TYR A 408 6.07 9.10 2.80
CA TYR A 408 7.24 9.37 3.63
C TYR A 408 6.89 9.38 5.12
N GLN A 409 5.85 10.13 5.49
CA GLN A 409 5.39 10.22 6.88
C GLN A 409 4.97 8.85 7.42
N THR A 410 4.25 8.07 6.61
CA THR A 410 3.86 6.69 6.96
C THR A 410 5.10 5.81 7.22
N LEU A 411 6.12 5.87 6.35
CA LEU A 411 7.36 5.11 6.55
C LEU A 411 8.08 5.51 7.84
N VAL A 412 8.13 6.81 8.16
CA VAL A 412 8.73 7.32 9.40
C VAL A 412 7.96 6.86 10.63
N GLU A 413 6.63 6.94 10.61
CA GLU A 413 5.77 6.49 11.71
C GLU A 413 5.87 4.98 11.92
N ARG A 414 5.80 4.19 10.83
CA ARG A 414 5.91 2.73 10.89
C ARG A 414 7.30 2.28 11.29
N ASN A 415 8.35 3.01 10.92
CA ASN A 415 9.71 2.80 11.44
C ASN A 415 9.77 2.97 12.97
N ALA A 416 9.08 3.96 13.53
CA ALA A 416 9.05 4.16 14.98
C ALA A 416 8.29 3.05 15.73
N MET A 417 7.31 2.42 15.08
CA MET A 417 6.57 1.27 15.64
C MET A 417 7.39 -0.03 15.67
N LEU A 418 8.45 -0.12 14.87
CA LEU A 418 9.31 -1.31 14.87
C LEU A 418 10.14 -1.38 16.16
N PRO A 419 10.49 -2.61 16.60
CA PRO A 419 11.51 -2.83 17.62
C PRO A 419 12.80 -2.10 17.26
N VAL A 420 13.51 -1.57 18.26
CA VAL A 420 14.70 -0.71 18.05
C VAL A 420 15.73 -1.41 17.16
N SER A 421 15.94 -2.71 17.36
CA SER A 421 16.89 -3.50 16.57
C SER A 421 16.48 -3.63 15.09
N ALA A 422 15.18 -3.48 14.79
CA ALA A 422 14.60 -3.65 13.47
C ALA A 422 14.37 -2.32 12.72
N ARG A 423 14.63 -1.16 13.35
CA ARG A 423 14.43 0.17 12.73
C ARG A 423 15.46 0.48 11.64
N GLY A 424 16.61 -0.18 11.64
CA GLY A 424 17.70 0.07 10.70
C GLY A 424 18.31 -1.20 10.16
N PHE A 425 18.76 -1.15 8.91
CA PHE A 425 19.55 -2.20 8.28
C PHE A 425 20.73 -1.54 7.56
N ARG A 426 21.91 -1.54 8.21
CA ARG A 426 23.08 -0.76 7.78
C ARG A 426 22.72 0.73 7.64
N GLU A 427 22.93 1.32 6.47
CA GLU A 427 22.58 2.70 6.13
C GLU A 427 21.08 2.93 5.86
N TRP A 428 20.27 1.87 5.80
CA TRP A 428 18.85 1.94 5.46
C TRP A 428 17.97 2.04 6.69
N ARG A 429 16.92 2.86 6.60
CA ARG A 429 15.81 2.83 7.56
C ARG A 429 14.80 1.80 7.09
N VAL A 430 14.11 1.16 8.03
CA VAL A 430 13.12 0.10 7.72
C VAL A 430 11.71 0.60 8.04
N GLY A 431 10.80 0.52 7.07
CA GLY A 431 9.39 0.82 7.25
C GLY A 431 8.52 -0.31 6.73
N ILE A 432 7.24 -0.28 7.09
CA ILE A 432 6.23 -1.18 6.52
C ILE A 432 5.18 -0.33 5.84
N LEU A 433 4.87 -0.63 4.58
CA LEU A 433 3.68 -0.09 3.93
C LEU A 433 2.58 -1.14 3.99
N GLU A 434 1.40 -0.73 4.45
CA GLU A 434 0.23 -1.60 4.50
C GLU A 434 -0.25 -1.90 3.09
N ARG A 435 -0.57 -3.18 2.83
CA ARG A 435 -1.08 -3.65 1.55
C ARG A 435 -2.60 -3.74 1.61
N PHE A 436 -3.22 -3.60 0.44
CA PHE A 436 -4.65 -3.86 0.32
C PHE A 436 -4.89 -5.35 0.56
N GLU A 437 -5.94 -5.65 1.31
CA GLU A 437 -6.43 -6.99 1.51
C GLU A 437 -7.94 -6.95 1.31
N ARG A 438 -8.40 -7.73 0.32
CA ARG A 438 -9.83 -7.90 0.06
C ARG A 438 -10.44 -8.66 1.24
N SER A 439 -11.52 -8.14 1.81
CA SER A 439 -12.26 -8.86 2.83
C SER A 439 -12.81 -10.14 2.21
N LEU A 440 -12.32 -11.29 2.65
CA LEU A 440 -12.94 -12.57 2.31
C LEU A 440 -14.33 -12.57 2.95
N ASN A 441 -15.37 -12.36 2.12
CA ASN A 441 -16.72 -12.69 2.53
C ASN A 441 -16.71 -14.19 2.83
N THR A 442 -16.74 -14.51 4.11
CA THR A 442 -17.03 -15.85 4.58
C THR A 442 -18.53 -16.02 4.39
N GLU A 443 -18.93 -16.48 3.20
CA GLU A 443 -20.27 -17.06 3.01
C GLU A 443 -20.45 -18.31 3.88
#